data_AF-A0A382BM73-F1
#
_entry.id   AF-A0A382BM73-F1
#
_cell.length_a   1.000
_cell.length_b   1.000
_cell.length_c   1.000
_cell.angle_alpha   90.00
_cell.angle_beta   90.00
_cell.angle_gamma   90.00
#
_symmetry.space_group_name_H-M   'P 1'
#
loop_
_entity.id
_entity.type
_entity.pdbx_description
1 polymer ?
#
loop_
_entity_poly.entity_id
_entity_poly.type
_entity_poly.pdbx_seq_one_letter_code
_entity_poly.pdbx_strand_id
1 'polypeptide(L)'
;VAVLFAVVVLVVLAAAVLFGAARRRDRSATGLSREARTRDRRNPVLAAEPTSPTGREVERAEREARTSTDLEVVESAPPVPFVAPDPMAIGVSRRQFFNRGIVGMMGLSIAGFGGASLAFLWPQGVSGFGSKIKVGNLTEVLAGIKANNGFLYKPEGRMWLTAYPNGAVEKARATYSAAELNGMTVGVDQGFESGVVALYQKCPHLGCRVPNCVPSQWFECPCHGSQYNQVGEKKGGPAPRGMDRFAVSVVEGVLTVDTGTIVQGPPIGTNTTGQESEGPHCIGQVEH
;
A
#
# COMPACT_ATOMS: atom_id res chain seq x y z
N VAL A 1 -9.47 0.42 16.96
CA VAL A 1 -10.36 1.61 17.06
C VAL A 1 -10.48 2.36 15.74
N ALA A 2 -9.37 2.81 15.11
CA ALA A 2 -9.42 3.53 13.82
C ALA A 2 -10.13 2.78 12.68
N VAL A 3 -9.92 1.46 12.57
CA VAL A 3 -10.56 0.60 11.56
C VAL A 3 -12.09 0.54 11.74
N LEU A 4 -12.55 0.47 13.00
CA LEU A 4 -13.97 0.42 13.35
C LEU A 4 -14.67 1.74 12.98
N PHE A 5 -14.01 2.88 13.22
CA PHE A 5 -14.49 4.19 12.78
C PHE A 5 -14.58 4.31 11.26
N ALA A 6 -13.58 3.82 10.51
CA ALA A 6 -13.59 3.86 9.05
C ALA A 6 -14.75 3.04 8.45
N VAL A 7 -15.04 1.87 9.02
CA VAL A 7 -16.17 1.02 8.59
C VAL A 7 -17.51 1.72 8.85
N VAL A 8 -17.70 2.32 10.03
CA VAL A 8 -18.94 3.05 10.36
C VAL A 8 -19.14 4.23 9.41
N VAL A 9 -18.10 4.99 9.09
CA VAL A 9 -18.18 6.12 8.14
C VAL A 9 -18.57 5.64 6.74
N LEU A 10 -18.00 4.54 6.25
CA LEU A 10 -18.36 3.97 4.95
C LEU A 10 -19.82 3.49 4.89
N VAL A 11 -20.31 2.86 5.97
CA VAL A 11 -21.71 2.43 6.06
C VAL A 11 -22.66 3.64 6.05
N VAL A 12 -22.32 4.71 6.78
CA VAL A 12 -23.12 5.94 6.81
C VAL A 12 -23.13 6.64 5.45
N LEU A 13 -21.99 6.70 4.77
CA LEU A 13 -21.90 7.27 3.41
C LEU A 13 -22.69 6.44 2.39
N ALA A 14 -22.60 5.12 2.46
CA ALA A 14 -23.40 4.23 1.61
C ALA A 14 -24.90 4.43 1.86
N ALA A 15 -25.33 4.51 3.12
CA ALA A 15 -26.71 4.79 3.48
C ALA A 15 -27.18 6.18 2.99
N ALA A 16 -26.34 7.20 3.08
CA ALA A 16 -26.64 8.55 2.59
C ALA A 16 -26.80 8.59 1.06
N VAL A 17 -25.97 7.85 0.32
CA VAL A 17 -26.09 7.72 -1.14
C VAL A 17 -27.36 6.98 -1.53
N LEU A 18 -27.66 5.86 -0.85
CA LEU A 18 -28.89 5.09 -1.10
C LEU A 18 -30.14 5.92 -0.78
N PHE A 19 -30.15 6.66 0.33
CA PHE A 19 -31.26 7.53 0.71
C PHE A 19 -31.41 8.72 -0.24
N GLY A 20 -30.29 9.33 -0.66
CA GLY A 20 -30.27 10.40 -1.65
C GLY A 20 -30.78 9.97 -3.02
N ALA A 21 -30.45 8.73 -3.44
CA ALA A 21 -30.93 8.14 -4.68
C ALA A 21 -32.41 7.69 -4.60
N ALA A 22 -32.90 7.31 -3.42
CA ALA A 22 -34.29 6.94 -3.19
C ALA A 22 -35.24 8.17 -3.16
N ARG A 23 -34.72 9.36 -2.84
CA ARG A 23 -35.52 10.58 -2.75
C ARG A 23 -35.92 11.07 -4.15
N ARG A 24 -37.22 11.17 -4.43
CA ARG A 24 -37.74 11.82 -5.64
C ARG A 24 -37.28 13.28 -5.65
N ARG A 25 -36.32 13.60 -6.52
CA ARG A 25 -36.09 14.99 -6.93
C ARG A 25 -37.04 15.27 -8.10
N ASP A 26 -38.15 15.92 -7.81
CA ASP A 26 -38.89 16.64 -8.83
C ASP A 26 -38.02 17.80 -9.29
N ARG A 27 -37.21 17.54 -10.33
CA ARG A 27 -36.50 18.59 -11.04
C ARG A 27 -37.50 19.27 -11.97
N SER A 28 -38.16 20.30 -11.47
CA SER A 28 -38.74 21.34 -12.32
C SER A 28 -37.60 22.19 -12.91
N ALA A 29 -36.79 21.59 -13.79
CA ALA A 29 -35.74 22.27 -14.52
C ALA A 29 -36.15 22.39 -15.99
N THR A 30 -37.22 23.13 -16.25
CA THR A 30 -37.60 23.56 -17.60
C THR A 30 -37.09 24.98 -17.80
N GLY A 31 -35.90 25.10 -18.40
CA GLY A 31 -35.36 26.38 -18.83
C GLY A 31 -33.87 26.32 -19.18
N LEU A 32 -33.51 26.91 -20.32
CA LEU A 32 -32.12 27.16 -20.69
C LEU A 32 -31.48 28.10 -19.65
N SER A 33 -30.22 27.85 -19.29
CA SER A 33 -29.47 28.68 -18.37
C SER A 33 -29.36 30.12 -18.91
N ARG A 34 -29.24 31.10 -18.01
CA ARG A 34 -29.03 32.51 -18.40
C ARG A 34 -27.79 32.66 -19.29
N GLU A 35 -26.73 31.89 -19.02
CA GLU A 35 -25.52 31.82 -19.84
C GLU A 35 -25.84 31.45 -21.30
N ALA A 36 -26.64 30.39 -21.51
CA ALA A 36 -27.00 29.90 -22.84
C ALA A 36 -27.80 30.94 -23.62
N ARG A 37 -28.80 31.58 -22.98
CA ARG A 37 -29.59 32.65 -23.60
C ARG A 37 -28.78 33.88 -23.98
N THR A 38 -27.75 34.19 -23.19
CA THR A 38 -26.91 35.38 -23.41
C THR A 38 -25.92 35.15 -24.53
N ARG A 39 -25.40 33.92 -24.68
CA ARG A 39 -24.50 33.53 -25.77
C ARG A 39 -25.23 33.46 -27.11
N ASP A 40 -26.45 32.93 -27.14
CA ASP A 40 -27.30 32.91 -28.35
C ASP A 40 -27.64 34.31 -28.87
N ARG A 41 -27.97 35.26 -27.98
CA ARG A 41 -28.23 36.65 -28.34
C ARG A 41 -27.05 37.39 -28.96
N ARG A 42 -25.82 36.91 -28.74
CA ARG A 42 -24.60 37.53 -29.27
C ARG A 42 -24.11 36.86 -30.55
N ASN A 43 -24.80 35.86 -31.07
CA ASN A 43 -24.40 35.15 -32.29
C ASN A 43 -24.75 35.99 -33.54
N PRO A 44 -23.76 36.57 -34.25
CA PRO A 44 -24.02 37.44 -35.40
C PRO A 44 -24.63 36.71 -36.60
N VAL A 45 -24.57 35.38 -36.64
CA VAL A 45 -25.24 34.54 -37.67
C VAL A 45 -26.78 34.62 -37.53
N LEU A 46 -27.29 34.90 -36.33
CA LEU A 46 -28.73 35.06 -36.07
C LEU A 46 -29.22 36.51 -36.23
N ALA A 47 -28.31 37.45 -36.55
CA ALA A 47 -28.61 38.89 -36.70
C ALA A 47 -28.81 39.33 -38.16
N ALA A 48 -28.63 38.43 -39.13
CA ALA A 48 -28.98 38.68 -40.52
C ALA A 48 -30.49 38.57 -40.72
N GLU A 49 -31.09 39.42 -41.56
CA GLU A 49 -32.52 39.35 -41.86
C GLU A 49 -32.87 37.98 -42.46
N PRO A 50 -33.87 37.27 -41.90
CA PRO A 50 -34.18 35.92 -42.33
C PRO A 50 -34.89 35.96 -43.70
N THR A 51 -34.27 35.35 -44.71
CA THR A 51 -34.88 35.10 -46.04
C THR A 51 -35.85 33.91 -46.03
N SER A 52 -36.05 33.28 -44.88
CA SER A 52 -36.91 32.12 -44.67
C SER A 52 -37.82 32.38 -43.46
N PRO A 53 -39.08 31.91 -43.47
CA PRO A 53 -40.00 32.11 -42.36
C PRO A 53 -39.37 31.62 -41.06
N THR A 54 -39.51 32.43 -40.01
CA THR A 54 -39.01 32.08 -38.68
C THR A 54 -39.74 30.85 -38.15
N GLY A 55 -39.10 30.07 -37.26
CA GLY A 55 -39.74 28.86 -36.70
C GLY A 55 -41.10 29.14 -36.03
N ARG A 56 -41.32 30.36 -35.52
CA ARG A 56 -42.63 30.80 -34.99
C ARG A 56 -43.68 31.02 -36.07
N GLU A 57 -43.29 31.50 -37.24
CA GLU A 57 -44.18 31.68 -38.39
C GLU A 57 -44.52 30.33 -39.02
N VAL A 58 -43.55 29.42 -39.09
CA VAL A 58 -43.80 28.03 -39.52
C VAL A 58 -44.76 27.35 -38.56
N GLU A 59 -44.53 27.41 -37.25
CA GLU A 59 -45.46 26.82 -36.27
C GLU A 59 -46.85 27.45 -36.26
N ARG A 60 -46.95 28.76 -36.54
CA ARG A 60 -48.23 29.45 -36.69
C ARG A 60 -48.96 28.96 -37.94
N ALA A 61 -48.28 28.91 -39.08
CA ALA A 61 -48.84 28.43 -40.35
C ALA A 61 -49.27 26.96 -40.23
N GLU A 62 -48.51 26.12 -39.53
CA GLU A 62 -48.86 24.71 -39.27
C GLU A 62 -50.03 24.55 -38.28
N ARG A 63 -50.21 25.49 -37.36
CA ARG A 63 -51.40 25.54 -36.49
C ARG A 63 -52.63 25.98 -37.27
N GLU A 64 -52.50 26.99 -38.11
CA GLU A 64 -53.59 27.48 -38.95
C GLU A 64 -54.01 26.39 -39.96
N ALA A 65 -53.06 25.70 -40.61
CA ALA A 65 -53.32 24.58 -41.51
C ALA A 65 -53.97 23.36 -40.81
N ARG A 66 -53.60 23.07 -39.54
CA ARG A 66 -54.27 22.03 -38.75
C ARG A 66 -55.67 22.41 -38.31
N THR A 67 -55.97 23.70 -38.20
CA THR A 67 -57.28 24.19 -37.73
C THR A 67 -58.26 24.37 -38.90
N SER A 68 -57.76 24.48 -40.14
CA SER A 68 -58.58 24.67 -41.35
C SER A 68 -59.11 23.37 -41.97
N THR A 69 -58.82 22.21 -41.39
CA THR A 69 -59.37 20.94 -41.85
C THR A 69 -60.68 20.71 -41.10
N ASP A 70 -61.81 20.63 -41.81
CA ASP A 70 -63.10 20.25 -41.22
C ASP A 70 -62.96 18.83 -40.65
N LEU A 71 -62.70 18.76 -39.34
CA LEU A 71 -62.69 17.52 -38.60
C LEU A 71 -64.15 17.17 -38.30
N GLU A 72 -64.58 16.02 -38.79
CA GLU A 72 -65.88 15.45 -38.49
C GLU A 72 -66.05 15.36 -36.96
N VAL A 73 -67.06 16.05 -36.43
CA VAL A 73 -67.35 16.05 -34.99
C VAL A 73 -67.86 14.66 -34.63
N VAL A 74 -66.96 13.77 -34.25
CA VAL A 74 -67.31 12.51 -33.61
C VAL A 74 -67.90 12.87 -32.24
N GLU A 75 -69.19 12.60 -32.06
CA GLU A 75 -69.89 12.80 -30.81
C GLU A 75 -69.13 12.07 -29.70
N SER A 76 -68.60 12.85 -28.75
CA SER A 76 -67.73 12.33 -27.70
C SER A 76 -68.53 11.32 -26.88
N ALA A 77 -68.10 10.06 -26.88
CA ALA A 77 -68.62 9.04 -25.98
C ALA A 77 -68.68 9.62 -24.55
N PRO A 78 -69.73 9.31 -23.76
CA PRO A 78 -69.92 9.90 -22.44
C PRO A 78 -68.65 9.74 -21.61
N PRO A 79 -68.25 10.78 -20.85
CA PRO A 79 -66.99 10.77 -20.12
C PRO A 79 -66.98 9.56 -19.18
N VAL A 80 -66.14 8.58 -19.50
CA VAL A 80 -65.96 7.41 -18.66
C VAL A 80 -65.43 7.92 -17.32
N PRO A 81 -66.05 7.58 -16.19
CA PRO A 81 -65.57 8.04 -14.89
C PRO A 81 -64.11 7.61 -14.73
N PHE A 82 -63.24 8.57 -14.41
CA PHE A 82 -61.83 8.29 -14.18
C PHE A 82 -61.70 7.27 -13.04
N VAL A 83 -61.37 6.04 -13.39
CA VAL A 83 -60.99 5.02 -12.42
C VAL A 83 -59.50 5.24 -12.14
N ALA A 84 -59.18 5.70 -10.94
CA ALA A 84 -57.79 5.79 -10.51
C ALA A 84 -57.15 4.40 -10.68
N PRO A 85 -56.01 4.29 -11.39
CA PRO A 85 -55.36 3.00 -11.54
C PRO A 85 -55.03 2.44 -10.15
N ASP A 86 -55.23 1.14 -9.96
CA ASP A 86 -54.99 0.46 -8.68
C ASP A 86 -53.59 0.86 -8.13
N PRO A 87 -53.51 1.38 -6.89
CA PRO A 87 -52.24 1.78 -6.29
C PRO A 87 -51.19 0.66 -6.27
N MET A 88 -51.60 -0.63 -6.31
CA MET A 88 -50.67 -1.76 -6.45
C MET A 88 -50.14 -1.93 -7.90
N ALA A 89 -50.92 -1.57 -8.92
CA ALA A 89 -50.48 -1.53 -10.32
C ALA A 89 -49.52 -0.34 -10.59
N ILE A 90 -49.54 0.68 -9.73
CA ILE A 90 -48.63 1.85 -9.72
C ILE A 90 -47.37 1.56 -8.85
N GLY A 91 -47.10 0.32 -8.44
CA GLY A 91 -46.03 0.01 -7.49
C GLY A 91 -44.62 0.42 -7.95
N VAL A 92 -44.27 0.20 -9.22
CA VAL A 92 -42.98 0.60 -9.82
C VAL A 92 -43.16 0.88 -11.31
N SER A 93 -42.84 2.08 -11.78
CA SER A 93 -42.89 2.35 -13.22
C SER A 93 -41.76 1.61 -13.96
N ARG A 94 -41.96 1.25 -15.24
CA ARG A 94 -40.91 0.61 -16.07
C ARG A 94 -39.57 1.36 -16.00
N ARG A 95 -39.63 2.69 -16.03
CA ARG A 95 -38.45 3.56 -15.90
C ARG A 95 -37.77 3.44 -14.53
N GLN A 96 -38.56 3.32 -13.45
CA GLN A 96 -38.01 3.09 -12.11
C GLN A 96 -37.36 1.71 -12.00
N PHE A 97 -37.98 0.67 -12.57
CA PHE A 97 -37.39 -0.67 -12.61
C PHE A 97 -36.03 -0.66 -13.31
N PHE A 98 -35.96 -0.13 -14.53
CA PHE A 98 -34.69 -0.08 -15.28
C PHE A 98 -33.64 0.82 -14.62
N ASN A 99 -34.02 2.00 -14.12
CA ASN A 99 -33.07 2.88 -13.44
C ASN A 99 -32.51 2.25 -12.15
N ARG A 100 -33.37 1.59 -11.35
CA ARG A 100 -32.92 0.88 -10.14
C ARG A 100 -32.05 -0.32 -10.49
N GLY A 101 -32.39 -1.05 -11.54
CA GLY A 101 -31.58 -2.17 -12.05
C GLY A 101 -30.20 -1.71 -12.48
N ILE A 102 -30.11 -0.66 -13.32
CA ILE A 102 -28.83 -0.12 -13.80
C ILE A 102 -27.98 0.40 -12.64
N VAL A 103 -28.56 1.18 -11.73
CA VAL A 103 -27.83 1.72 -10.57
C VAL A 103 -27.42 0.60 -9.60
N GLY A 104 -28.28 -0.39 -9.38
CA GLY A 104 -28.00 -1.54 -8.52
C GLY A 104 -26.85 -2.39 -9.08
N MET A 105 -26.88 -2.72 -10.37
CA MET A 105 -25.82 -3.49 -11.02
C MET A 105 -24.51 -2.72 -11.06
N MET A 106 -24.53 -1.45 -11.44
CA MET A 106 -23.32 -0.61 -11.43
C MET A 106 -22.74 -0.47 -10.02
N GLY A 107 -23.60 -0.29 -9.00
CA GLY A 107 -23.20 -0.22 -7.61
C GLY A 107 -22.54 -1.52 -7.13
N LEU A 108 -23.12 -2.67 -7.46
CA LEU A 108 -22.55 -3.98 -7.14
C LEU A 108 -21.19 -4.19 -7.81
N SER A 109 -21.05 -3.83 -9.09
CA SER A 109 -19.78 -3.93 -9.82
C SER A 109 -18.69 -3.05 -9.22
N ILE A 110 -19.00 -1.78 -8.92
CA ILE A 110 -18.05 -0.85 -8.31
C ILE A 110 -17.66 -1.31 -6.90
N ALA A 111 -18.62 -1.77 -6.10
CA ALA A 111 -18.35 -2.30 -4.77
C ALA A 111 -17.47 -3.56 -4.82
N GLY A 112 -17.73 -4.47 -5.76
CA GLY A 112 -16.91 -5.66 -5.96
C GLY A 112 -15.47 -5.31 -6.35
N PHE A 113 -15.28 -4.41 -7.32
CA PHE A 113 -13.96 -3.95 -7.74
C PHE A 113 -13.23 -3.18 -6.62
N GLY A 114 -13.93 -2.30 -5.90
CA GLY A 114 -13.38 -1.58 -4.76
C GLY A 114 -12.97 -2.54 -3.63
N GLY A 115 -13.80 -3.53 -3.34
CA GLY A 115 -13.50 -4.58 -2.37
C GLY A 115 -12.27 -5.41 -2.76
N ALA A 116 -12.17 -5.83 -4.03
CA ALA A 116 -11.00 -6.54 -4.53
C ALA A 116 -9.72 -5.68 -4.47
N SER A 117 -9.82 -4.39 -4.80
CA SER A 117 -8.69 -3.45 -4.73
C SER A 117 -8.18 -3.27 -3.30
N LEU A 118 -9.10 -3.16 -2.33
CA LEU A 118 -8.75 -3.11 -0.90
C LEU A 118 -8.17 -4.43 -0.41
N ALA A 119 -8.72 -5.57 -0.84
CA ALA A 119 -8.20 -6.89 -0.51
C ALA A 119 -6.77 -7.09 -1.05
N PHE A 120 -6.48 -6.59 -2.25
CA PHE A 120 -5.14 -6.61 -2.83
C PHE A 120 -4.14 -5.76 -2.03
N LEU A 121 -4.57 -4.60 -1.52
CA LEU A 121 -3.72 -3.75 -0.68
C LEU A 121 -3.61 -4.26 0.77
N TRP A 122 -4.53 -5.14 1.20
CA TRP A 122 -4.49 -5.71 2.53
C TRP A 122 -3.29 -6.63 2.67
N PRO A 123 -2.43 -6.45 3.70
CA PRO A 123 -1.25 -7.29 3.87
C PRO A 123 -1.68 -8.76 4.05
N GLN A 124 -1.52 -9.55 2.99
CA GLN A 124 -1.62 -11.00 3.06
C GLN A 124 -0.35 -11.50 3.74
N GLY A 125 -0.48 -12.40 4.71
CA GLY A 125 0.61 -12.86 5.59
C GLY A 125 1.94 -12.98 4.85
N VAL A 126 2.80 -11.98 5.02
CA VAL A 126 4.06 -11.87 4.28
C VAL A 126 4.94 -13.04 4.72
N SER A 127 5.30 -13.90 3.77
CA SER A 127 6.31 -14.94 3.98
C SER A 127 7.60 -14.50 3.31
N GLY A 128 8.66 -14.27 4.09
CA GLY A 128 9.98 -13.89 3.59
C GLY A 128 10.50 -12.61 4.24
N PHE A 129 11.18 -11.76 3.47
CA PHE A 129 11.70 -10.51 4.00
C PHE A 129 10.57 -9.59 4.49
N GLY A 130 10.70 -9.09 5.72
CA GLY A 130 9.67 -8.32 6.43
C GLY A 130 8.84 -9.17 7.38
N SER A 131 9.11 -10.48 7.50
CA SER A 131 8.48 -11.39 8.46
C SER A 131 9.53 -12.10 9.32
N LYS A 132 9.04 -12.92 10.26
CA LYS A 132 9.85 -13.86 11.02
C LYS A 132 10.25 -15.02 10.10
N ILE A 133 11.55 -15.28 10.01
CA ILE A 133 12.16 -16.34 9.21
C ILE A 133 12.78 -17.36 10.16
N LYS A 134 12.28 -18.60 10.10
CA LYS A 134 12.88 -19.74 10.80
C LYS A 134 14.13 -20.15 10.03
N VAL A 135 15.31 -19.91 10.60
CA VAL A 135 16.61 -20.17 9.94
C VAL A 135 16.98 -21.65 10.01
N GLY A 136 16.72 -22.29 11.15
CA GLY A 136 17.07 -23.69 11.39
C GLY A 136 17.53 -23.95 12.82
N ASN A 137 18.17 -25.10 13.05
CA ASN A 137 18.80 -25.39 14.33
C ASN A 137 20.07 -24.55 14.50
N LEU A 138 20.29 -24.01 15.69
CA LEU A 138 21.43 -23.17 16.00
C LEU A 138 22.76 -23.92 15.82
N THR A 139 22.84 -25.20 16.17
CA THR A 139 24.09 -25.99 16.01
C THR A 139 24.51 -26.11 14.55
N GLU A 140 23.56 -26.39 13.67
CA GLU A 140 23.78 -26.45 12.22
C GLU A 140 24.14 -25.07 11.64
N VAL A 141 23.49 -24.02 12.14
CA VAL A 141 23.81 -22.64 11.75
C VAL A 141 25.23 -22.27 12.14
N LEU A 142 25.65 -22.56 13.38
CA LEU A 142 27.01 -22.31 13.86
C LEU A 142 28.05 -23.13 13.08
N ALA A 143 27.75 -24.40 12.80
CA ALA A 143 28.59 -25.24 11.93
C ALA A 143 28.71 -24.64 10.52
N GLY A 144 27.61 -24.15 9.95
CA GLY A 144 27.59 -23.47 8.65
C GLY A 144 28.37 -22.16 8.64
N ILE A 145 28.35 -21.39 9.74
CA ILE A 145 29.17 -20.20 9.91
C ILE A 145 30.66 -20.58 9.88
N LYS A 146 31.06 -21.60 10.65
CA LYS A 146 32.45 -22.08 10.70
C LYS A 146 32.92 -22.61 9.35
N ALA A 147 32.09 -23.38 8.65
CA ALA A 147 32.40 -23.93 7.33
C ALA A 147 32.63 -22.84 6.26
N ASN A 148 32.04 -21.66 6.44
CA ASN A 148 32.17 -20.53 5.51
C ASN A 148 33.09 -19.43 6.07
N ASN A 149 34.15 -19.80 6.79
CA ASN A 149 35.15 -18.88 7.34
C ASN A 149 34.53 -17.78 8.23
N GLY A 150 33.54 -18.14 9.03
CA GLY A 150 32.90 -17.23 9.98
C GLY A 150 31.76 -16.38 9.40
N PHE A 151 31.35 -16.59 8.15
CA PHE A 151 30.28 -15.84 7.50
C PHE A 151 29.25 -16.76 6.83
N LEU A 152 27.99 -16.72 7.27
CA LEU A 152 26.91 -17.46 6.61
C LEU A 152 25.89 -16.51 5.99
N TYR A 153 25.75 -16.54 4.67
CA TYR A 153 24.76 -15.75 3.95
C TYR A 153 23.40 -16.45 3.90
N LYS A 154 22.32 -15.73 4.24
CA LYS A 154 20.93 -16.21 4.09
C LYS A 154 20.15 -15.27 3.16
N PRO A 155 19.92 -15.66 1.88
CA PRO A 155 19.26 -14.79 0.91
C PRO A 155 17.80 -14.49 1.26
N GLU A 156 17.12 -15.39 1.97
CA GLU A 156 15.71 -15.27 2.37
C GLU A 156 15.48 -14.01 3.23
N GLY A 157 16.43 -13.72 4.12
CA GLY A 157 16.42 -12.55 4.99
C GLY A 157 17.31 -11.40 4.51
N ARG A 158 17.99 -11.55 3.37
CA ARG A 158 19.05 -10.61 2.91
C ARG A 158 20.04 -10.29 4.03
N MET A 159 20.47 -11.34 4.74
CA MET A 159 21.21 -11.19 5.99
C MET A 159 22.48 -12.03 6.00
N TRP A 160 23.44 -11.57 6.80
CA TRP A 160 24.61 -12.32 7.20
C TRP A 160 24.44 -12.82 8.62
N LEU A 161 24.77 -14.08 8.86
CA LEU A 161 24.86 -14.68 10.17
C LEU A 161 26.34 -14.86 10.51
N THR A 162 26.75 -14.36 11.66
CA THR A 162 28.11 -14.50 12.18
C THR A 162 28.08 -14.91 13.65
N ALA A 163 29.14 -15.57 14.11
CA ALA A 163 29.25 -15.99 15.50
C ALA A 163 29.57 -14.81 16.41
N TYR A 164 28.96 -14.76 17.59
CA TYR A 164 29.27 -13.80 18.64
C TYR A 164 30.07 -14.51 19.75
N PRO A 165 31.27 -14.04 20.13
CA PRO A 165 32.09 -14.74 21.10
C PRO A 165 31.48 -14.67 22.51
N ASN A 166 31.39 -15.83 23.18
CA ASN A 166 30.84 -15.93 24.54
C ASN A 166 31.56 -15.05 25.56
N GLY A 167 32.87 -14.79 25.37
CA GLY A 167 33.66 -13.90 26.23
C GLY A 167 33.31 -12.41 26.13
N ALA A 168 32.56 -11.99 25.12
CA ALA A 168 32.17 -10.58 24.93
C ALA A 168 30.72 -10.27 25.34
N VAL A 169 29.98 -11.27 25.84
CA VAL A 169 28.53 -11.16 26.09
C VAL A 169 28.18 -10.06 27.09
N GLU A 170 28.99 -9.84 28.13
CA GLU A 170 28.73 -8.76 29.09
C GLU A 170 28.84 -7.37 28.46
N LYS A 171 29.79 -7.17 27.53
CA LYS A 171 29.87 -5.92 26.75
C LYS A 171 28.69 -5.79 25.79
N ALA A 172 28.22 -6.89 25.24
CA ALA A 172 27.00 -6.90 24.45
C ALA A 172 25.77 -6.45 25.26
N ARG A 173 25.58 -6.99 26.48
CA ARG A 173 24.45 -6.60 27.35
C ARG A 173 24.43 -5.12 27.68
N ALA A 174 25.59 -4.49 27.77
CA ALA A 174 25.72 -3.06 28.04
C ALA A 174 25.48 -2.15 26.82
N THR A 175 25.61 -2.69 25.60
CA THR A 175 25.68 -1.87 24.38
C THR A 175 24.49 -2.10 23.44
N TYR A 176 24.05 -3.35 23.30
CA TYR A 176 23.04 -3.74 22.33
C TYR A 176 21.62 -3.71 22.90
N SER A 177 20.65 -3.54 22.01
CA SER A 177 19.23 -3.56 22.35
C SER A 177 18.75 -4.98 22.65
N ALA A 178 17.68 -5.10 23.45
CA ALA A 178 17.12 -6.41 23.82
C ALA A 178 16.71 -7.27 22.60
N ALA A 179 16.34 -6.65 21.48
CA ALA A 179 15.86 -7.35 20.30
C ALA A 179 16.98 -8.15 19.58
N GLU A 180 18.20 -7.62 19.54
CA GLU A 180 19.35 -8.29 18.90
C GLU A 180 20.19 -9.10 19.90
N LEU A 181 20.12 -8.74 21.19
CA LEU A 181 20.91 -9.33 22.26
C LEU A 181 20.62 -10.81 22.50
N ASN A 182 19.36 -11.25 22.33
CA ASN A 182 18.97 -12.66 22.52
C ASN A 182 19.79 -13.63 21.66
N GLY A 183 20.17 -13.21 20.44
CA GLY A 183 21.04 -14.02 19.59
C GLY A 183 22.48 -14.08 20.12
N MET A 184 22.98 -12.96 20.63
CA MET A 184 24.36 -12.85 21.13
C MET A 184 24.58 -13.60 22.45
N THR A 185 23.58 -13.62 23.33
CA THR A 185 23.71 -14.23 24.66
C THR A 185 23.43 -15.72 24.66
N VAL A 186 22.81 -16.27 23.61
CA VAL A 186 22.36 -17.68 23.56
C VAL A 186 23.49 -18.68 23.85
N GLY A 187 24.73 -18.36 23.47
CA GLY A 187 25.88 -19.21 23.76
C GLY A 187 26.14 -19.36 25.26
N VAL A 188 26.01 -18.27 26.03
CA VAL A 188 26.17 -18.28 27.48
C VAL A 188 24.90 -18.77 28.18
N ASP A 189 23.73 -18.29 27.75
CA ASP A 189 22.46 -18.54 28.43
C ASP A 189 21.92 -19.96 28.21
N GLN A 190 22.14 -20.54 27.02
CA GLN A 190 21.64 -21.87 26.63
C GLN A 190 22.77 -22.90 26.40
N GLY A 191 24.04 -22.52 26.63
CA GLY A 191 25.18 -23.44 26.61
C GLY A 191 25.68 -23.83 25.21
N PHE A 192 25.54 -22.96 24.21
CA PHE A 192 26.10 -23.18 22.87
C PHE A 192 27.55 -22.66 22.74
N GLU A 193 28.29 -23.17 21.75
CA GLU A 193 29.71 -22.82 21.52
C GLU A 193 29.94 -21.30 21.35
N SER A 194 28.96 -20.60 20.77
CA SER A 194 28.97 -19.15 20.59
C SER A 194 27.55 -18.61 20.45
N GLY A 195 27.39 -17.30 20.62
CA GLY A 195 26.18 -16.60 20.20
C GLY A 195 26.13 -16.42 18.68
N VAL A 196 25.06 -15.80 18.20
CA VAL A 196 24.86 -15.48 16.78
C VAL A 196 24.36 -14.05 16.60
N VAL A 197 24.88 -13.38 15.58
CA VAL A 197 24.42 -12.06 15.13
C VAL A 197 23.78 -12.18 13.77
N ALA A 198 22.59 -11.58 13.59
CA ALA A 198 21.94 -11.45 12.30
C ALA A 198 22.09 -10.01 11.78
N LEU A 199 23.00 -9.83 10.84
CA LEU A 199 23.34 -8.54 10.24
C LEU A 199 22.59 -8.33 8.93
N TYR A 200 21.99 -7.17 8.75
CA TYR A 200 21.42 -6.79 7.47
C TYR A 200 22.53 -6.51 6.47
N GLN A 201 22.50 -7.13 5.29
CA GLN A 201 23.51 -6.92 4.24
C GLN A 201 23.57 -5.48 3.68
N LYS A 202 22.65 -4.60 4.11
CA LYS A 202 22.51 -3.24 3.59
C LYS A 202 23.45 -2.29 4.34
N CYS A 203 24.31 -1.59 3.59
CA CYS A 203 25.22 -0.60 4.13
C CYS A 203 24.45 0.60 4.70
N PRO A 204 24.68 0.98 5.97
CA PRO A 204 24.12 2.19 6.59
C PRO A 204 24.50 3.52 5.92
N HIS A 205 25.47 3.53 5.00
CA HIS A 205 25.84 4.73 4.25
C HIS A 205 24.73 5.12 3.26
N LEU A 206 24.65 4.40 2.12
CA LEU A 206 23.68 4.68 1.05
C LEU A 206 22.94 3.42 0.57
N GLY A 207 23.05 2.31 1.30
CA GLY A 207 22.24 1.11 1.06
C GLY A 207 22.80 0.08 0.08
N CYS A 208 24.06 0.22 -0.38
CA CYS A 208 24.74 -0.84 -1.13
C CYS A 208 24.77 -2.17 -0.35
N ARG A 209 24.85 -3.30 -1.06
CA ARG A 209 25.14 -4.60 -0.43
C ARG A 209 26.58 -4.62 0.09
N VAL A 210 26.77 -5.10 1.31
CA VAL A 210 28.08 -5.26 1.95
C VAL A 210 28.52 -6.74 1.84
N PRO A 211 29.58 -7.05 1.08
CA PRO A 211 30.20 -8.37 1.08
C PRO A 211 31.11 -8.57 2.30
N ASN A 212 31.42 -9.83 2.61
CA ASN A 212 32.46 -10.20 3.55
C ASN A 212 33.83 -10.22 2.86
N CYS A 213 34.89 -10.00 3.64
CA CYS A 213 36.27 -10.16 3.25
C CYS A 213 36.89 -11.25 4.13
N VAL A 214 37.19 -12.40 3.52
CA VAL A 214 37.73 -13.56 4.25
C VAL A 214 39.12 -13.29 4.85
N PRO A 215 40.06 -12.62 4.16
CA PRO A 215 41.37 -12.34 4.74
C PRO A 215 41.35 -11.41 5.96
N SER A 216 40.58 -10.30 5.92
CA SER A 216 40.47 -9.37 7.06
C SER A 216 39.48 -9.85 8.14
N GLN A 217 38.65 -10.84 7.82
CA GLN A 217 37.49 -11.25 8.63
C GLN A 217 36.50 -10.11 8.90
N TRP A 218 36.43 -9.13 7.99
CA TRP A 218 35.57 -7.96 8.10
C TRP A 218 34.53 -7.92 6.98
N PHE A 219 33.53 -7.06 7.14
CA PHE A 219 32.62 -6.65 6.06
C PHE A 219 33.13 -5.36 5.45
N GLU A 220 33.33 -5.35 4.13
CA GLU A 220 33.96 -4.24 3.43
C GLU A 220 33.08 -3.80 2.26
N CYS A 221 32.51 -2.60 2.33
CA CYS A 221 31.60 -2.09 1.32
C CYS A 221 32.39 -1.43 0.18
N PRO A 222 32.34 -1.98 -1.05
CA PRO A 222 33.16 -1.49 -2.18
C PRO A 222 32.67 -0.16 -2.74
N CYS A 223 31.46 0.31 -2.38
CA CYS A 223 30.90 1.54 -2.94
C CYS A 223 31.67 2.79 -2.51
N HIS A 224 32.01 2.89 -1.22
CA HIS A 224 32.68 4.08 -0.65
C HIS A 224 33.64 3.70 0.50
N GLY A 225 34.01 2.42 0.60
CA GLY A 225 35.02 1.95 1.56
C GLY A 225 34.58 1.90 3.03
N SER A 226 33.28 1.76 3.33
CA SER A 226 32.86 1.53 4.72
C SER A 226 33.25 0.12 5.18
N GLN A 227 33.87 0.03 6.35
CA GLN A 227 34.42 -1.22 6.90
C GLN A 227 33.77 -1.52 8.26
N TYR A 228 33.44 -2.78 8.50
CA TYR A 228 32.84 -3.26 9.74
C TYR A 228 33.51 -4.56 10.16
N ASN A 229 33.69 -4.81 11.47
CA ASN A 229 34.21 -6.09 11.94
C ASN A 229 33.20 -7.23 11.71
N GLN A 230 33.54 -8.45 12.09
CA GLN A 230 32.72 -9.65 11.86
C GLN A 230 31.34 -9.60 12.54
N VAL A 231 31.17 -8.77 13.57
CA VAL A 231 29.87 -8.55 14.26
C VAL A 231 29.17 -7.27 13.79
N GLY A 232 29.65 -6.64 12.72
CA GLY A 232 29.03 -5.49 12.06
C GLY A 232 29.25 -4.15 12.76
N GLU A 233 30.17 -4.05 13.72
CA GLU A 233 30.56 -2.78 14.33
C GLU A 233 31.43 -1.99 13.36
N LYS A 234 31.16 -0.69 13.21
CA LYS A 234 31.90 0.16 12.26
C LYS A 234 33.36 0.33 12.69
N LYS A 235 34.27 0.08 11.76
CA LYS A 235 35.71 0.31 11.90
C LYS A 235 36.24 1.44 11.03
N GLY A 236 35.67 1.66 9.84
CA GLY A 236 36.17 2.67 8.90
C GLY A 236 35.15 3.17 7.87
N GLY A 237 35.55 4.19 7.13
CA GLY A 237 34.81 4.78 6.01
C GLY A 237 33.61 5.69 6.40
N PRO A 238 32.80 6.11 5.40
CA PRO A 238 31.84 7.20 5.55
C PRO A 238 30.51 6.83 6.21
N ALA A 239 30.20 5.55 6.41
CA ALA A 239 28.94 5.16 7.05
C ALA A 239 28.78 5.80 8.44
N PRO A 240 27.61 6.32 8.82
CA PRO A 240 27.44 7.06 10.08
C PRO A 240 27.39 6.17 11.34
N ARG A 241 27.29 4.85 11.18
CA ARG A 241 27.13 3.86 12.26
C ARG A 241 27.49 2.46 11.75
N GLY A 242 27.52 1.46 12.64
CA GLY A 242 27.70 0.06 12.22
C GLY A 242 26.49 -0.52 11.49
N MET A 243 26.64 -1.74 10.98
CA MET A 243 25.62 -2.45 10.21
C MET A 243 24.34 -2.64 11.01
N ASP A 244 23.21 -2.54 10.30
CA ASP A 244 21.90 -2.84 10.89
C ASP A 244 21.80 -4.31 11.27
N ARG A 245 21.00 -4.57 12.30
CA ARG A 245 20.73 -5.92 12.79
C ARG A 245 19.24 -6.23 12.70
N PHE A 246 18.95 -7.52 12.68
CA PHE A 246 17.58 -8.01 12.84
C PHE A 246 17.35 -8.48 14.26
N ALA A 247 16.10 -8.42 14.69
CA ALA A 247 15.74 -9.02 15.98
C ALA A 247 15.87 -10.54 15.89
N VAL A 248 16.46 -11.14 16.93
CA VAL A 248 16.75 -12.57 16.99
C VAL A 248 16.01 -13.22 18.15
N SER A 249 15.53 -14.43 17.93
CA SER A 249 14.96 -15.28 18.98
C SER A 249 15.44 -16.71 18.80
N VAL A 250 15.79 -17.36 19.91
CA VAL A 250 16.16 -18.77 19.94
C VAL A 250 15.28 -19.48 20.94
N VAL A 251 14.46 -20.40 20.44
CA VAL A 251 13.53 -21.20 21.24
C VAL A 251 13.83 -22.66 20.98
N GLU A 252 14.12 -23.42 22.03
CA GLU A 252 14.45 -24.86 21.92
C GLU A 252 15.59 -25.15 20.92
N GLY A 253 16.61 -24.27 20.88
CA GLY A 253 17.74 -24.39 19.96
C GLY A 253 17.42 -24.04 18.51
N VAL A 254 16.20 -23.60 18.18
CA VAL A 254 15.83 -23.14 16.84
C VAL A 254 16.00 -21.64 16.72
N LEU A 255 16.83 -21.21 15.77
CA LEU A 255 17.05 -19.81 15.45
C LEU A 255 15.93 -19.26 14.55
N THR A 256 15.26 -18.21 15.03
CA THR A 256 14.29 -17.42 14.26
C THR A 256 14.72 -15.96 14.23
N VAL A 257 14.78 -15.39 13.03
CA VAL A 257 15.16 -13.98 12.82
C VAL A 257 13.95 -13.20 12.31
N ASP A 258 13.61 -12.09 12.97
CA ASP A 258 12.54 -11.19 12.55
C ASP A 258 13.09 -10.09 11.65
N THR A 259 12.87 -10.25 10.34
CA THR A 259 13.32 -9.27 9.33
C THR A 259 12.39 -8.08 9.16
N GLY A 260 11.24 -8.07 9.83
CA GLY A 260 10.35 -6.91 9.92
C GLY A 260 10.82 -5.88 10.93
N THR A 261 11.62 -6.31 11.93
CA THR A 261 12.17 -5.44 12.97
C THR A 261 13.65 -5.19 12.72
N ILE A 262 13.96 -4.05 12.07
CA ILE A 262 15.34 -3.62 11.81
C ILE A 262 15.82 -2.78 13.00
N VAL A 263 16.85 -3.26 13.68
CA VAL A 263 17.56 -2.54 14.73
C VAL A 263 18.69 -1.73 14.09
N GLN A 264 18.73 -0.43 14.40
CA GLN A 264 19.79 0.42 13.90
C GLN A 264 21.14 -0.04 14.46
N GLY A 265 22.14 -0.16 13.59
CA GLY A 265 23.48 -0.54 14.00
C GLY A 265 24.08 0.41 15.06
N PRO A 266 25.09 -0.07 15.82
CA PRO A 266 25.58 0.63 16.99
C PRO A 266 26.36 1.90 16.59
N PRO A 267 26.48 2.88 17.49
CA PRO A 267 27.19 4.13 17.21
C PRO A 267 28.68 3.89 16.92
N ILE A 268 29.31 4.89 16.28
CA ILE A 268 30.74 4.89 15.97
C ILE A 268 31.55 4.73 17.27
N GLY A 269 32.61 3.93 17.24
CA GLY A 269 33.47 3.65 18.39
C GLY A 269 33.04 2.44 19.23
N THR A 270 31.89 1.83 18.91
CA THR A 270 31.49 0.56 19.53
C THR A 270 32.49 -0.55 19.16
N ASN A 271 33.05 -1.22 20.16
CA ASN A 271 33.97 -2.34 19.98
C ASN A 271 33.77 -3.37 21.09
N THR A 272 32.72 -4.19 20.97
CA THR A 272 32.38 -5.17 22.02
C THR A 272 33.29 -6.39 21.99
N THR A 273 33.70 -6.84 20.81
CA THR A 273 34.55 -8.04 20.66
C THR A 273 36.04 -7.72 20.78
N GLY A 274 36.46 -6.48 20.56
CA GLY A 274 37.88 -6.13 20.46
C GLY A 274 38.54 -6.64 19.18
N GLN A 275 37.76 -7.17 18.23
CA GLN A 275 38.30 -7.72 16.99
C GLN A 275 38.88 -6.60 16.12
N GLU A 276 40.16 -6.74 15.79
CA GLU A 276 40.84 -5.95 14.76
C GLU A 276 40.95 -6.74 13.46
N SER A 277 41.48 -6.14 12.39
CA SER A 277 41.62 -6.83 11.10
C SER A 277 42.60 -7.98 11.24
N GLU A 278 42.18 -9.19 10.87
CA GLU A 278 43.01 -10.40 11.00
C GLU A 278 44.00 -10.56 9.83
N GLY A 279 43.79 -9.81 8.75
CA GLY A 279 44.59 -9.89 7.54
C GLY A 279 44.37 -8.68 6.62
N PRO A 280 44.81 -8.77 5.36
CA PRO A 280 44.69 -7.67 4.41
C PRO A 280 43.23 -7.39 4.05
N HIS A 281 42.91 -6.13 3.81
CA HIS A 281 41.59 -5.73 3.32
C HIS A 281 41.40 -6.17 1.86
N CYS A 282 40.17 -6.53 1.51
CA CYS A 282 39.76 -6.91 0.16
C CYS A 282 39.50 -5.67 -0.71
N ILE A 283 39.06 -4.58 -0.10
CA ILE A 283 39.08 -3.26 -0.72
C ILE A 283 40.47 -2.66 -0.49
N GLY A 284 41.10 -2.15 -1.54
CA GLY A 284 42.34 -1.39 -1.40
C GLY A 284 42.13 -0.28 -0.37
N GLN A 285 43.08 -0.11 0.55
CA GLN A 285 43.00 0.94 1.55
C GLN A 285 42.81 2.27 0.84
N VAL A 286 41.60 2.83 0.89
CA VAL A 286 41.37 4.20 0.48
C VAL A 286 41.89 5.02 1.65
N GLU A 287 43.20 5.29 1.63
CA GLU A 287 43.80 6.32 2.46
C GLU A 287 43.03 7.61 2.16
N HIS A 288 42.28 8.09 3.15
CA HIS A 288 41.59 9.37 3.12
C HIS A 288 42.38 10.39 3.93
#